data_AF-A0A5C6YBU6-F1
#
_entry.id   AF-A0A5C6YBU6-F1
#
_cell.length_a   1.000
_cell.length_b   1.000
_cell.length_c   1.000
_cell.angle_alpha   90.00
_cell.angle_beta   90.00
_cell.angle_gamma   90.00
#
_symmetry.space_group_name_H-M   'P 1'
#
loop_
_entity.id
_entity.type
_entity.pdbx_description
1 polymer ?
#
loop_
_entity_poly.entity_id
_entity_poly.type
_entity_poly.pdbx_seq_one_letter_code
_entity_poly.pdbx_strand_id
1 'polypeptide(L)'
;MDTLKNKQLIRAKQRIDEIKKFYKHAVAYVLINLFLAFVWNFTFKIFGDFVISNQFDGDNFTSLPIWLIWGIFLAAHAIKTFGFPNAFGKDWEERKIKEFMKE
;
A
#
# COMPACT_ATOMS: atom_id res chain seq x y z
N MET A 1 -5.37 25.67 24.92
CA MET A 1 -5.85 25.75 23.52
C MET A 1 -4.74 25.37 22.53
N ASP A 2 -3.51 25.89 22.68
CA ASP A 2 -2.42 25.73 21.71
C ASP A 2 -1.80 24.31 21.62
N THR A 3 -1.82 23.55 22.72
CA THR A 3 -1.31 22.17 22.78
C THR A 3 -2.18 21.20 21.98
N LEU A 4 -3.51 21.35 22.05
CA LEU A 4 -4.48 20.58 21.26
C LEU A 4 -4.34 20.84 19.76
N LYS A 5 -4.18 22.12 19.38
CA LYS A 5 -4.00 22.54 17.98
C LYS A 5 -2.70 21.97 17.39
N ASN A 6 -1.60 22.01 18.16
CA ASN A 6 -0.33 21.37 17.75
C ASN A 6 -0.45 19.86 17.58
N LYS A 7 -1.13 19.15 18.50
CA LYS A 7 -1.32 17.70 18.43
C LYS A 7 -2.13 17.28 17.20
N GLN A 8 -3.16 18.05 16.83
CA GLN A 8 -3.94 17.82 15.61
C GLN A 8 -3.10 18.07 14.34
N LEU A 9 -2.30 19.14 14.33
CA LEU A 9 -1.41 19.44 13.20
C LEU A 9 -0.33 18.36 12.99
N ILE A 10 0.25 17.83 14.06
CA ILE A 10 1.24 16.74 13.99
C ILE A 10 0.61 15.48 13.40
N ARG A 11 -0.60 15.11 13.86
CA ARG A 11 -1.35 13.96 13.33
C ARG A 11 -1.71 14.13 11.85
N ALA A 12 -2.11 15.34 11.45
CA ALA A 12 -2.39 15.65 10.06
C ALA A 12 -1.12 15.54 9.18
N LYS A 13 0.03 16.03 9.67
CA LYS A 13 1.32 15.90 8.97
C LYS A 13 1.75 14.43 8.82
N GLN A 14 1.60 13.61 9.86
CA GLN A 14 1.93 12.18 9.80
C GLN A 14 1.09 11.44 8.75
N ARG A 15 -0.22 11.71 8.71
CA ARG A 15 -1.13 11.20 7.67
C ARG A 15 -0.66 11.57 6.26
N ILE A 16 -0.28 12.83 6.05
CA ILE A 16 0.20 13.31 4.74
C ILE A 16 1.49 12.59 4.34
N ASP A 17 2.42 12.39 5.26
CA ASP A 17 3.68 11.70 5.00
C ASP A 17 3.49 10.22 4.65
N GLU A 18 2.57 9.53 5.33
CA GLU A 18 2.22 8.14 5.01
C GLU A 18 1.60 8.02 3.61
N ILE A 19 0.68 8.92 3.26
CA ILE A 19 0.07 8.98 1.93
C ILE A 19 1.15 9.26 0.86
N LYS A 20 2.05 10.22 1.10
CA LYS A 20 3.17 10.52 0.18
C LYS A 20 4.08 9.30 -0.03
N LYS A 21 4.38 8.54 1.04
CA LYS A 21 5.17 7.32 0.95
C LYS A 21 4.46 6.26 0.11
N PHE A 22 3.16 6.04 0.30
CA PHE A 22 2.39 5.13 -0.53
C PHE A 22 2.41 5.54 -2.00
N TYR A 23 2.16 6.82 -2.31
CA TYR A 23 2.16 7.32 -3.69
C TYR A 23 3.50 7.10 -4.39
N LYS A 24 4.64 7.28 -3.69
CA LYS A 24 5.95 6.95 -4.27
C LYS A 24 6.04 5.49 -4.71
N HIS A 25 5.55 4.55 -3.90
CA HIS A 25 5.57 3.13 -4.23
C HIS A 25 4.56 2.79 -5.33
N ALA A 26 3.36 3.37 -5.29
CA ALA A 26 2.33 3.18 -6.31
C ALA A 26 2.77 3.71 -7.68
N VAL A 27 3.37 4.90 -7.73
CA VAL A 27 3.88 5.49 -8.97
C VAL A 27 5.04 4.66 -9.53
N ALA A 28 5.99 4.24 -8.67
CA ALA A 28 7.06 3.34 -9.10
C ALA A 28 6.51 2.02 -9.66
N TYR A 29 5.52 1.43 -9.00
CA TYR A 29 4.83 0.23 -9.46
C TYR A 29 4.21 0.45 -10.85
N VAL A 30 3.43 1.53 -11.04
CA VAL A 30 2.81 1.83 -12.34
C VAL A 30 3.84 2.04 -13.43
N LEU A 31 4.92 2.79 -13.17
CA LEU A 31 5.97 3.06 -14.15
C LEU A 31 6.72 1.78 -14.55
N ILE A 32 7.06 0.91 -13.60
CA ILE A 32 7.72 -0.37 -13.87
C ILE A 32 6.79 -1.28 -14.67
N ASN A 33 5.51 -1.37 -14.30
CA ASN A 33 4.53 -2.16 -15.03
C ASN A 33 4.32 -1.65 -16.45
N LEU A 34 4.27 -0.33 -16.65
CA LEU A 34 4.13 0.29 -17.97
C LEU A 34 5.36 0.03 -18.83
N PHE A 35 6.57 0.10 -18.25
CA PHE A 35 7.81 -0.27 -18.91
C PHE A 35 7.83 -1.76 -19.29
N LEU A 36 7.44 -2.65 -18.37
CA LEU A 36 7.34 -4.09 -18.64
C LEU A 36 6.29 -4.40 -19.71
N ALA A 37 5.15 -3.70 -19.72
CA ALA A 37 4.13 -3.84 -20.76
C ALA A 37 4.63 -3.36 -22.13
N PHE A 38 5.49 -2.33 -22.17
CA PHE A 38 6.14 -1.89 -23.39
C PHE A 38 7.17 -2.90 -23.92
N VAL A 39 7.87 -3.60 -23.01
CA VAL A 39 8.81 -4.66 -23.35
C VAL A 39 8.06 -5.99 -23.55
N TRP A 40 7.65 -6.26 -24.80
CA TRP A 40 6.74 -7.36 -25.15
C TRP A 40 7.20 -8.77 -24.68
N ASN A 41 8.50 -9.01 -24.50
CA ASN A 41 9.07 -10.33 -24.14
C ASN A 41 10.08 -10.24 -22.98
N PHE A 42 9.61 -9.81 -21.80
CA PHE A 42 10.45 -9.83 -20.59
C PHE A 42 10.18 -11.09 -19.75
N THR A 43 11.21 -11.92 -19.62
CA THR A 43 11.19 -13.16 -18.83
C THR A 43 12.44 -13.20 -17.94
N PHE A 44 12.25 -13.43 -16.64
CA PHE A 44 13.33 -13.45 -15.66
C PHE A 44 13.28 -14.74 -14.85
N LYS A 45 14.40 -15.47 -14.79
CA LYS A 45 14.53 -16.73 -14.03
C LYS A 45 15.15 -16.41 -12.67
N ILE A 46 14.46 -16.72 -11.56
CA ILE A 46 14.94 -16.34 -10.22
C ILE A 46 15.58 -17.51 -9.47
N PHE A 47 14.91 -18.68 -9.41
CA PHE A 47 15.33 -19.82 -8.60
C PHE A 47 14.94 -21.14 -9.27
N GLY A 48 15.93 -21.98 -9.60
CA GLY A 48 15.66 -23.26 -10.27
C GLY A 48 14.82 -23.04 -11.52
N ASP A 49 13.76 -23.83 -11.74
CA ASP A 49 12.83 -23.68 -12.88
C ASP A 49 11.72 -22.64 -12.67
N PHE A 50 11.81 -21.81 -11.63
CA PHE A 50 10.85 -20.74 -11.41
C PHE A 50 11.14 -19.54 -12.33
N VAL A 51 10.25 -19.37 -13.30
CA VAL A 51 10.34 -18.33 -14.34
C VAL A 51 9.26 -17.30 -14.06
N ILE A 52 9.64 -16.04 -13.88
CA ILE A 52 8.67 -14.95 -13.82
C ILE A 52 8.61 -14.26 -15.18
N SER A 53 7.45 -14.28 -15.80
CA SER A 53 7.15 -13.61 -17.07
C SER A 53 6.19 -12.44 -16.87
N ASN A 54 6.17 -11.50 -17.81
CA ASN A 54 5.14 -10.47 -17.84
C ASN A 54 3.79 -11.00 -18.38
N GLN A 55 3.80 -12.12 -19.10
CA GLN A 55 2.62 -12.78 -19.67
C GLN A 55 2.26 -14.07 -18.92
N PHE A 56 0.97 -14.40 -18.89
CA PHE A 56 0.51 -15.71 -18.44
C PHE A 56 0.96 -16.76 -19.48
N ASP A 57 1.96 -17.56 -19.12
CA ASP A 57 2.28 -18.75 -19.91
C ASP A 57 1.29 -19.84 -19.48
N GLY A 58 0.36 -20.18 -20.38
CA GLY A 58 -0.76 -21.06 -20.10
C GLY A 58 -0.36 -22.51 -19.80
N ASP A 59 0.90 -22.87 -19.96
CA ASP A 59 1.29 -24.28 -20.02
C ASP A 59 1.60 -24.94 -18.68
N ASN A 60 2.02 -24.25 -17.60
CA ASN A 60 2.50 -25.00 -16.41
C ASN A 60 2.38 -24.35 -15.02
N PHE A 61 1.57 -23.31 -14.79
CA PHE A 61 1.40 -22.65 -13.46
C PHE A 61 2.72 -22.22 -12.77
N THR A 62 3.85 -22.28 -13.49
CA THR A 62 5.21 -22.04 -13.00
C THR A 62 5.63 -20.60 -13.22
N SER A 63 4.84 -19.86 -13.99
CA SER A 63 4.97 -18.43 -14.23
C SER A 63 3.92 -17.65 -13.46
N LEU A 64 4.32 -17.10 -12.32
CA LEU A 64 3.56 -16.02 -11.71
C LEU A 64 3.92 -14.71 -12.43
N PRO A 65 2.95 -13.85 -12.74
CA PRO A 65 3.26 -12.52 -13.24
C PRO A 65 3.96 -11.66 -12.18
N ILE A 66 5.05 -10.97 -12.54
CA ILE A 66 5.81 -10.06 -11.65
C ILE A 66 4.87 -9.10 -10.91
N TRP A 67 3.86 -8.62 -11.64
CA TRP A 67 2.90 -7.64 -11.18
C TRP A 67 1.92 -8.18 -10.12
N LEU A 68 1.62 -9.48 -10.10
CA LEU A 68 0.73 -10.04 -9.06
C LEU A 68 1.38 -10.04 -7.69
N ILE A 69 2.65 -10.44 -7.59
CA ILE A 69 3.38 -10.49 -6.31
C ILE A 69 3.50 -9.08 -5.73
N TRP A 70 3.97 -8.13 -6.52
CA TRP A 70 4.12 -6.74 -6.10
C TRP A 70 2.76 -6.04 -5.89
N GLY A 71 1.74 -6.42 -6.65
CA GLY A 71 0.37 -5.94 -6.50
C GLY A 71 -0.21 -6.29 -5.12
N ILE A 72 0.08 -7.49 -4.59
CA ILE A 72 -0.35 -7.89 -3.23
C ILE A 72 0.32 -7.01 -2.17
N PHE A 73 1.63 -6.76 -2.27
CA PHE A 73 2.34 -5.86 -1.35
C PHE A 73 1.80 -4.42 -1.42
N LEU A 74 1.53 -3.93 -2.63
CA LEU A 74 0.95 -2.60 -2.82
C LEU A 74 -0.47 -2.52 -2.25
N ALA A 75 -1.30 -3.55 -2.44
CA ALA A 75 -2.64 -3.65 -1.87
C ALA A 75 -2.60 -3.69 -0.35
N ALA A 76 -1.70 -4.48 0.26
CA ALA A 76 -1.53 -4.49 1.71
C ALA A 76 -1.08 -3.13 2.25
N HIS A 77 -0.18 -2.43 1.54
CA HIS A 77 0.21 -1.06 1.90
C HIS A 77 -0.96 -0.08 1.73
N ALA A 78 -1.77 -0.21 0.68
CA ALA A 78 -2.96 0.60 0.46
C ALA A 78 -3.99 0.39 1.58
N ILE A 79 -4.19 -0.85 2.02
CA ILE A 79 -5.03 -1.17 3.17
C ILE A 79 -4.42 -0.58 4.45
N LYS A 80 -3.11 -0.59 4.64
CA LYS A 80 -2.50 0.06 5.81
C LYS A 80 -2.65 1.59 5.79
N THR A 81 -2.49 2.21 4.62
CA THR A 81 -2.51 3.68 4.47
C THR A 81 -3.92 4.27 4.37
N PHE A 82 -4.83 3.58 3.67
CA PHE A 82 -6.20 4.01 3.40
C PHE A 82 -7.27 3.14 4.06
N GLY A 83 -6.96 1.87 4.36
CA GLY A 83 -7.80 0.97 5.14
C GLY A 83 -7.85 1.42 6.60
N PHE A 84 -8.65 2.47 6.77
CA PHE A 84 -9.35 2.88 7.96
C PHE A 84 -8.55 3.11 9.24
N PRO A 85 -8.05 4.35 9.40
CA PRO A 85 -7.98 4.99 10.70
C PRO A 85 -9.32 5.66 11.10
N ASN A 86 -10.37 5.58 10.26
CA ASN A 86 -11.62 6.33 10.42
C ASN A 86 -12.92 5.50 10.54
N ALA A 87 -13.00 4.22 10.13
CA ALA A 87 -14.29 3.49 10.17
C ALA A 87 -14.64 2.94 11.56
N PHE A 88 -13.63 2.64 12.38
CA PHE A 88 -13.86 2.05 13.72
C PHE A 88 -13.01 2.68 14.82
N GLY A 89 -11.81 3.20 14.51
CA GLY A 89 -10.88 3.67 15.53
C GLY A 89 -11.17 5.07 16.07
N LYS A 90 -11.47 6.04 15.20
CA LYS A 90 -11.57 7.46 15.60
C LYS A 90 -12.82 7.78 16.42
N ASP A 91 -13.97 7.26 16.01
CA ASP A 91 -15.21 7.42 16.76
C ASP A 91 -15.16 6.65 18.10
N TRP A 92 -14.46 5.51 18.14
CA TRP A 92 -14.22 4.75 19.37
C TRP A 92 -13.24 5.46 20.31
N GLU A 93 -12.12 5.99 19.80
CA GLU A 93 -11.15 6.78 20.58
C GLU A 93 -11.81 8.05 21.13
N GLU A 94 -12.58 8.79 20.31
CA GLU A 94 -13.30 9.98 20.76
C GLU A 94 -14.37 9.63 21.81
N ARG A 95 -15.08 8.50 21.65
CA ARG A 95 -15.98 7.97 22.68
C ARG A 95 -15.25 7.66 23.99
N LYS A 96 -14.14 6.94 23.92
CA LYS A 96 -13.38 6.55 25.12
C LYS A 96 -12.79 7.75 25.84
N ILE A 97 -12.28 8.74 25.11
CA ILE A 97 -11.83 10.01 25.71
C ILE A 97 -12.99 10.75 26.38
N LYS A 98 -14.21 10.71 25.81
CA LYS A 98 -15.41 11.29 26.42
C LYS A 98 -15.87 10.53 27.68
N GLU A 99 -15.72 9.22 27.74
CA GLU A 99 -16.00 8.41 28.94
C GLU A 99 -15.04 8.77 30.07
N PHE A 100 -13.73 8.76 29.83
CA PHE A 100 -12.71 9.11 30.84
C PHE A 100 -12.71 10.57 31.31
N MET A 101 -13.39 11.49 30.62
CA MET A 101 -13.57 12.88 31.06
C MET A 101 -14.89 13.11 31.81
N LYS A 102 -15.81 12.14 31.80
CA LYS A 102 -17.09 12.19 32.51
C LYS A 102 -17.07 11.40 33.82
N GLU A 103 -16.11 10.50 33.98
CA GLU A 103 -15.63 10.02 35.29
C GLU A 103 -14.57 10.98 35.85
#